data_AF-A0ABD6CF25-F1
#
_entry.id   AF-A0ABD6CF25-F1
#
_cell.length_a   1.000
_cell.length_b   1.000
_cell.length_c   1.000
_cell.angle_alpha   90.00
_cell.angle_beta   90.00
_cell.angle_gamma   90.00
#
_symmetry.space_group_name_H-M   'P 1'
#
loop_
_entity.id
_entity.type
_entity.pdbx_description
1 polymer ?
#
loop_
_entity_poly.entity_id
_entity_poly.type
_entity_poly.pdbx_seq_one_letter_code
_entity_poly.pdbx_strand_id
1 'polypeptide(L)'
;AADAYPSGNIPYPDGFEEGWIVVADELDYTNPLVSTVMDEARRFIANETDRDEDITEKADTALVGLAAQVLDTGQADHVVLLTTDKPAGRAAETLLPQHGFSDRIEFRYVSVAYLETITANEFRLRGPEVKADERRSCCFPSRKRPRRQL
;
A
#
# COMPACT_ATOMS: atom_id res chain seq x y z
N ALA A 1 -2.73 31.83 -5.13
CA ALA A 1 -3.67 31.97 -4.01
C ALA A 1 -3.62 30.68 -3.22
N ALA A 2 -3.23 30.73 -1.94
CA ALA A 2 -3.01 29.57 -1.08
C ALA A 2 -4.23 29.25 -0.19
N ASP A 3 -5.36 29.91 -0.42
CA ASP A 3 -6.55 29.83 0.43
C ASP A 3 -7.51 28.67 0.10
N ALA A 4 -7.07 27.67 -0.68
CA ALA A 4 -7.96 26.55 -1.07
C ALA A 4 -8.06 25.44 -0.01
N TYR A 5 -7.22 25.46 1.02
CA TYR A 5 -7.24 24.45 2.09
C TYR A 5 -7.17 25.17 3.44
N PRO A 6 -8.29 25.31 4.17
CA PRO A 6 -8.23 25.82 5.54
C PRO A 6 -7.30 24.90 6.33
N SER A 7 -6.32 25.49 7.02
CA SER A 7 -5.49 24.77 7.97
C SER A 7 -6.40 24.28 9.11
N GLY A 8 -6.91 23.05 8.97
CA GLY A 8 -7.62 22.39 10.04
C GLY A 8 -6.65 22.05 11.18
N ASN A 9 -7.18 21.90 12.38
CA ASN A 9 -6.44 21.42 13.54
C ASN A 9 -6.24 19.89 13.45
N ILE A 10 -5.90 19.41 12.25
CA ILE A 10 -5.76 17.99 11.91
C ILE A 10 -4.45 17.53 12.56
N PRO A 11 -4.46 16.52 13.43
CA PRO A 11 -3.34 16.11 14.28
C PRO A 11 -2.20 15.39 13.52
N TYR A 12 -2.10 15.54 12.21
CA TYR A 12 -1.00 14.96 11.44
C TYR A 12 0.40 15.52 11.83
N PRO A 13 0.58 16.78 12.32
CA PRO A 13 1.87 17.24 12.82
C PRO A 13 2.39 16.38 13.97
N ASP A 14 1.52 16.01 14.91
CA ASP A 14 1.86 15.11 16.02
C ASP A 14 2.37 13.77 15.49
N GLY A 15 1.83 13.31 14.36
CA GLY A 15 2.31 12.06 13.73
C GLY A 15 3.70 12.13 13.12
N PHE A 16 4.14 13.31 12.67
CA PHE A 16 5.54 13.52 12.29
C PHE A 16 6.44 13.58 13.52
N GLU A 17 6.02 14.26 14.59
CA GLU A 17 6.79 14.36 15.85
C GLU A 17 6.95 13.00 16.54
N GLU A 18 5.89 12.18 16.53
CA GLU A 18 5.87 10.81 17.05
C GLU A 18 6.52 9.79 16.09
N GLY A 19 6.89 10.21 14.87
CA GLY A 19 7.63 9.40 13.90
C GLY A 19 6.84 8.24 13.27
N TRP A 20 5.52 8.32 13.21
CA TRP A 20 4.68 7.32 12.53
C TRP A 20 4.12 7.79 11.19
N ILE A 21 4.21 9.09 10.90
CA ILE A 21 4.00 9.67 9.58
C ILE A 21 5.37 10.07 9.01
N VAL A 22 5.62 9.72 7.76
CA VAL A 22 6.80 10.14 7.01
C VAL A 22 6.37 10.67 5.65
N VAL A 23 7.16 11.59 5.09
CA VAL A 23 7.03 11.97 3.69
C VAL A 23 7.70 10.87 2.88
N ALA A 24 6.96 10.26 1.96
CA ALA A 24 7.50 9.25 1.07
C ALA A 24 8.51 9.89 0.09
N ASP A 25 9.41 9.05 -0.44
CA ASP A 25 10.28 9.44 -1.55
C ASP A 25 9.45 9.83 -2.78
N GLU A 26 10.04 10.64 -3.67
CA GLU A 26 9.40 11.00 -4.93
C GLU A 26 9.12 9.74 -5.77
N LEU A 27 8.03 9.77 -6.54
CA LEU A 27 7.71 8.70 -7.48
C LEU A 27 8.77 8.64 -8.56
N ASP A 28 9.37 7.46 -8.71
CA ASP A 28 10.32 7.17 -9.78
C ASP A 28 9.56 6.82 -11.05
N TYR A 29 9.20 7.85 -11.82
CA TYR A 29 8.57 7.69 -13.13
C TYR A 29 9.46 6.98 -14.16
N THR A 30 10.76 6.80 -13.88
CA THR A 30 11.65 6.02 -14.75
C THR A 30 11.49 4.51 -14.52
N ASN A 31 10.92 4.10 -13.38
CA ASN A 31 10.50 2.73 -13.15
C ASN A 31 9.28 2.40 -14.05
N PRO A 32 9.41 1.43 -14.98
CA PRO A 32 8.31 1.05 -15.88
C PRO A 32 7.08 0.52 -15.16
N LEU A 33 7.26 -0.11 -13.99
CA LEU A 33 6.13 -0.58 -13.18
C LEU A 33 5.32 0.60 -12.65
N VAL A 34 5.99 1.59 -12.05
CA VAL A 34 5.33 2.76 -11.44
C VAL A 34 4.53 3.53 -12.49
N SER A 35 5.15 3.85 -13.63
CA SER A 35 4.47 4.54 -14.73
C SER A 35 3.30 3.75 -15.30
N THR A 36 3.46 2.43 -15.52
CA THR A 36 2.37 1.56 -16.02
C THR A 36 1.20 1.53 -15.05
N VAL A 37 1.45 1.30 -13.76
CA VAL A 37 0.41 1.24 -12.73
C VAL A 37 -0.35 2.56 -12.64
N MET A 38 0.34 3.70 -12.70
CA MET A 38 -0.33 5.01 -12.68
C MET A 38 -1.22 5.24 -13.90
N ASP A 39 -0.76 4.86 -15.09
CA ASP A 39 -1.56 4.98 -16.32
C ASP A 39 -2.75 4.01 -16.34
N GLU A 40 -2.61 2.82 -15.79
CA GLU A 40 -3.72 1.87 -15.60
C GLU A 40 -4.72 2.36 -14.55
N ALA A 41 -4.24 2.91 -13.42
CA ALA A 41 -5.09 3.48 -12.38
C ALA A 41 -5.91 4.65 -12.93
N ARG A 42 -5.30 5.52 -13.74
CA ARG A 42 -6.01 6.63 -14.41
C ARG A 42 -7.19 6.12 -15.23
N ARG A 43 -6.94 5.13 -16.10
CA ARG A 43 -7.95 4.51 -16.95
C ARG A 43 -9.02 3.79 -16.14
N PHE A 44 -8.64 3.10 -15.07
CA PHE A 44 -9.57 2.39 -14.18
C PHE A 44 -10.55 3.37 -13.52
N ILE A 45 -10.02 4.44 -12.92
CA ILE A 45 -10.83 5.43 -12.19
C ILE A 45 -11.77 6.18 -13.12
N ALA A 46 -11.29 6.58 -14.31
CA ALA A 46 -12.14 7.23 -15.31
C ALA A 46 -13.31 6.33 -15.73
N ASN A 47 -13.02 5.06 -16.05
CA ASN A 47 -14.05 4.09 -16.40
C ASN A 47 -15.05 3.84 -15.27
N GLU A 48 -14.58 3.81 -14.02
CA GLU A 48 -15.45 3.51 -12.88
C GLU A 48 -16.33 4.68 -12.46
N THR A 49 -15.88 5.90 -12.70
CA THR A 49 -16.61 7.12 -12.32
C THR A 49 -17.51 7.66 -13.42
N ASP A 50 -17.42 7.12 -14.65
CA ASP A 50 -18.07 7.66 -15.86
C ASP A 50 -17.75 9.16 -16.05
N ARG A 51 -16.53 9.55 -15.66
CA ARG A 51 -16.00 10.91 -15.75
C ARG A 51 -14.83 10.94 -16.72
N ASP A 52 -14.60 12.12 -17.29
CA ASP A 52 -13.47 12.35 -18.18
C ASP A 52 -12.13 12.11 -17.45
N GLU A 53 -11.17 11.51 -18.15
CA GLU A 53 -9.83 11.19 -17.63
C GLU A 53 -9.13 12.46 -17.08
N ASP A 54 -9.46 13.63 -17.64
CA ASP A 54 -8.92 14.94 -17.26
C ASP A 54 -9.37 15.45 -15.88
N ILE A 55 -10.38 14.83 -15.24
CA ILE A 55 -10.82 15.13 -13.86
C ILE A 55 -10.26 14.12 -12.86
N THR A 56 -9.62 13.05 -13.33
CA THR A 56 -8.95 12.07 -12.45
C THR A 56 -7.74 12.74 -11.83
N GLU A 57 -7.88 13.17 -10.57
CA GLU A 57 -6.89 14.00 -9.90
C GLU A 57 -5.58 13.22 -9.81
N LYS A 58 -4.46 13.82 -10.22
CA LYS A 58 -3.13 13.18 -10.22
C LYS A 58 -2.80 12.48 -8.90
N ALA A 59 -3.34 13.00 -7.79
CA ALA A 59 -3.22 12.46 -6.45
C ALA A 59 -3.67 10.99 -6.36
N ASP A 60 -4.80 10.62 -6.98
CA ASP A 60 -5.35 9.27 -6.90
C ASP A 60 -4.42 8.26 -7.58
N THR A 61 -3.95 8.61 -8.77
CA THR A 61 -3.02 7.75 -9.52
C THR A 61 -1.65 7.67 -8.83
N ALA A 62 -1.19 8.78 -8.25
CA ALA A 62 0.07 8.83 -7.50
C ALA A 62 0.01 7.95 -6.25
N LEU A 63 -1.14 7.87 -5.58
CA LEU A 63 -1.34 7.02 -4.42
C LEU A 63 -1.18 5.53 -4.78
N VAL A 64 -1.76 5.10 -5.91
CA VAL A 64 -1.62 3.72 -6.41
C VAL A 64 -0.18 3.45 -6.87
N GLY A 65 0.44 4.41 -7.57
CA GLY A 65 1.84 4.33 -8.00
C GLY A 65 2.82 4.21 -6.83
N LEU A 66 2.58 4.95 -5.74
CA LEU A 66 3.40 4.90 -4.53
C LEU A 66 3.33 3.52 -3.88
N ALA A 67 2.13 2.94 -3.78
CA ALA A 67 1.95 1.58 -3.27
C ALA A 67 2.74 0.55 -4.10
N ALA A 68 2.75 0.66 -5.44
CA ALA A 68 3.58 -0.19 -6.29
C ALA A 68 5.08 0.03 -6.02
N GLN A 69 5.53 1.27 -5.93
CA GLN A 69 6.94 1.60 -5.71
C GLN A 69 7.48 1.03 -4.40
N VAL A 70 6.76 1.19 -3.28
CA VAL A 70 7.23 0.70 -1.98
C VAL A 70 7.26 -0.82 -1.92
N LEU A 71 6.37 -1.50 -2.66
CA LEU A 71 6.35 -2.96 -2.76
C LEU A 71 7.46 -3.51 -3.68
N ASP A 72 7.74 -2.82 -4.78
CA ASP A 72 8.75 -3.18 -5.78
C ASP A 72 10.18 -2.98 -5.25
N THR A 73 10.42 -1.85 -4.58
CA THR A 73 11.70 -1.53 -3.95
C THR A 73 11.98 -2.36 -2.69
N GLY A 74 10.98 -3.09 -2.18
CA GLY A 74 11.08 -3.85 -0.94
C GLY A 74 11.13 -2.98 0.32
N GLN A 75 10.73 -1.70 0.23
CA GLN A 75 10.55 -0.84 1.40
C GLN A 75 9.41 -1.35 2.30
N ALA A 76 8.43 -2.06 1.73
CA ALA A 76 7.36 -2.73 2.46
C ALA A 76 7.04 -4.13 1.90
N ASP A 77 6.73 -5.07 2.79
CA ASP A 77 6.23 -6.40 2.42
C ASP A 77 4.73 -6.38 2.10
N HIS A 78 3.98 -5.49 2.73
CA HIS A 78 2.53 -5.33 2.56
C HIS A 78 2.13 -3.86 2.75
N VAL A 79 1.11 -3.42 2.01
CA VAL A 79 0.57 -2.05 2.06
C VAL A 79 -0.91 -2.09 2.44
N VAL A 80 -1.28 -1.29 3.44
CA VAL A 80 -2.69 -0.98 3.74
C VAL A 80 -2.99 0.42 3.21
N LEU A 81 -3.92 0.51 2.26
CA LEU A 81 -4.32 1.75 1.65
C LEU A 81 -5.58 2.31 2.32
N LEU A 82 -5.43 3.44 3.01
CA LEU A 82 -6.52 4.19 3.62
C LEU A 82 -6.85 5.40 2.76
N THR A 83 -8.03 5.40 2.13
CA THR A 83 -8.52 6.55 1.36
C THR A 83 -10.05 6.66 1.45
N THR A 84 -10.53 7.90 1.39
CA THR A 84 -11.96 8.21 1.25
C THR A 84 -12.42 8.11 -0.20
N ASP A 85 -11.50 8.04 -1.16
CA ASP A 85 -11.84 7.87 -2.57
C ASP A 85 -11.91 6.38 -2.94
N LYS A 86 -13.13 5.89 -3.18
CA LYS A 86 -13.36 4.47 -3.46
C LYS A 86 -12.77 4.01 -4.80
N PRO A 87 -12.88 4.78 -5.90
CA PRO A 87 -12.20 4.46 -7.14
C PRO A 87 -10.69 4.29 -6.99
N ALA A 88 -9.98 5.21 -6.33
CA ALA A 88 -8.55 5.05 -6.07
C ALA A 88 -8.24 3.77 -5.28
N GLY A 89 -9.03 3.49 -4.23
CA GLY A 89 -8.89 2.28 -3.43
C GLY A 89 -9.08 0.99 -4.22
N ARG A 90 -10.14 0.91 -5.03
CA ARG A 90 -10.43 -0.26 -5.86
C ARG A 90 -9.44 -0.43 -7.01
N ALA A 91 -8.93 0.67 -7.55
CA ALA A 91 -7.85 0.62 -8.54
C ALA A 91 -6.62 -0.09 -7.96
N ALA A 92 -6.21 0.24 -6.73
CA ALA A 92 -5.08 -0.42 -6.08
C ALA A 92 -5.31 -1.93 -5.85
N GLU A 93 -6.46 -2.31 -5.28
CA GLU A 93 -6.79 -3.72 -5.06
C GLU A 93 -6.95 -4.54 -6.34
N THR A 94 -7.36 -3.90 -7.43
CA THR A 94 -7.56 -4.59 -8.71
C THR A 94 -6.25 -4.71 -9.50
N LEU A 95 -5.44 -3.66 -9.53
CA LEU A 95 -4.28 -3.56 -10.42
C LEU A 95 -3.02 -4.16 -9.80
N LEU A 96 -2.71 -3.88 -8.53
CA LEU A 96 -1.45 -4.34 -7.93
C LEU A 96 -1.30 -5.87 -7.91
N PRO A 97 -2.36 -6.68 -7.68
CA PRO A 97 -2.25 -8.14 -7.83
C PRO A 97 -1.87 -8.61 -9.24
N GLN A 98 -2.29 -7.88 -10.28
CA GLN A 98 -1.94 -8.20 -11.68
C GLN A 98 -0.46 -7.99 -11.97
N HIS A 99 0.22 -7.17 -11.16
CA HIS A 99 1.65 -6.89 -11.23
C HIS A 99 2.48 -7.73 -10.25
N GLY A 100 1.91 -8.82 -9.69
CA GLY A 100 2.63 -9.74 -8.82
C GLY A 100 2.60 -9.38 -7.33
N PHE A 101 1.76 -8.42 -6.93
CA PHE A 101 1.56 -8.04 -5.53
C PHE A 101 0.29 -8.62 -4.91
N SER A 102 -0.14 -9.81 -5.38
CA SER A 102 -1.26 -10.53 -4.77
C SER A 102 -1.02 -10.73 -3.28
N ASP A 103 -2.08 -10.54 -2.48
CA ASP A 103 -2.06 -10.63 -1.01
C ASP A 103 -1.10 -9.64 -0.30
N ARG A 104 -0.50 -8.69 -1.03
CA ARG A 104 0.41 -7.65 -0.50
C ARG A 104 -0.23 -6.26 -0.43
N ILE A 105 -1.51 -6.16 -0.79
CA ILE A 105 -2.30 -4.93 -0.75
C ILE A 105 -3.64 -5.18 -0.06
N GLU A 106 -4.07 -4.25 0.79
CA GLU A 106 -5.40 -4.19 1.37
C GLU A 106 -5.94 -2.76 1.23
N PHE A 107 -7.12 -2.57 0.64
CA PHE A 107 -7.80 -1.28 0.67
C PHE A 107 -8.84 -1.24 1.80
N ARG A 108 -8.80 -0.17 2.58
CA ARG A 108 -9.78 0.12 3.62
C ARG A 108 -10.42 1.48 3.38
N TYR A 109 -11.69 1.44 2.99
CA TYR A 109 -12.49 2.65 2.96
C TYR A 109 -12.72 3.18 4.37
N VAL A 110 -12.36 4.44 4.60
CA VAL A 110 -12.52 5.13 5.87
C VAL A 110 -13.20 6.48 5.65
N SER A 111 -13.81 7.03 6.71
CA SER A 111 -14.38 8.38 6.65
C SER A 111 -13.30 9.44 6.82
N VAL A 112 -13.57 10.65 6.33
CA VAL A 112 -12.71 11.83 6.57
C VAL A 112 -12.49 12.02 8.08
N ALA A 113 -13.58 11.98 8.85
CA ALA A 113 -13.51 12.09 10.31
C ALA A 113 -12.61 11.04 10.95
N TYR A 114 -12.55 9.81 10.42
CA TYR A 114 -11.64 8.79 10.93
C TYR A 114 -10.17 9.11 10.62
N LEU A 115 -9.86 9.56 9.41
CA LEU A 115 -8.50 9.98 9.03
C LEU A 115 -8.00 11.16 9.86
N GLU A 116 -8.91 12.07 10.24
CA GLU A 116 -8.58 13.22 11.09
C GLU A 116 -8.36 12.85 12.57
N THR A 117 -8.77 11.65 13.00
CA THR A 117 -8.65 11.22 14.41
C THR A 117 -7.72 10.04 14.62
N ILE A 118 -7.22 9.42 13.54
CA ILE A 118 -6.40 8.21 13.63
C ILE A 118 -5.11 8.49 14.41
N THR A 119 -4.82 7.62 15.37
CA THR A 119 -3.59 7.67 16.17
C THR A 119 -2.57 6.63 15.70
N ALA A 120 -1.31 6.82 16.09
CA ALA A 120 -0.24 5.85 15.84
C ALA A 120 -0.61 4.43 16.31
N ASN A 121 -1.27 4.34 17.47
CA ASN A 121 -1.69 3.07 18.05
C ASN A 121 -2.80 2.41 17.21
N GLU A 122 -3.79 3.17 16.75
CA GLU A 122 -4.86 2.62 15.91
C GLU A 122 -4.34 2.15 14.55
N PHE A 123 -3.40 2.90 13.96
CA PHE A 123 -2.74 2.50 12.71
C PHE A 123 -1.95 1.19 12.88
N ARG A 124 -1.18 1.06 13.97
CA ARG A 124 -0.34 -0.11 14.25
C ARG A 124 -1.15 -1.34 14.68
N LEU A 125 -2.16 -1.19 15.54
CA LEU A 125 -2.97 -2.29 16.07
C LEU A 125 -3.89 -2.93 15.03
N ARG A 126 -4.21 -2.19 13.96
CA ARG A 126 -4.99 -2.71 12.82
C ARG A 126 -4.11 -2.98 11.59
N GLY A 127 -2.79 -2.94 11.68
CA GLY A 127 -1.91 -3.42 10.60
C GLY A 127 -2.21 -4.88 10.25
N PRO A 128 -1.79 -5.37 9.07
CA PRO A 128 -1.96 -6.78 8.72
C PRO A 128 -1.34 -7.62 9.84
N GLU A 129 -2.10 -8.59 10.35
CA GLU A 129 -1.58 -9.56 11.31
C GLU A 129 -0.37 -10.22 10.65
N VAL A 130 0.84 -9.87 11.09
CA VAL A 130 2.06 -10.57 10.67
C VAL A 130 1.92 -11.98 11.23
N LYS A 131 1.39 -12.91 10.42
CA LYS A 131 1.49 -14.32 10.73
C LYS A 131 2.97 -14.64 10.74
N ALA A 132 3.51 -14.84 11.94
CA ALA A 132 4.87 -15.30 12.12
C ALA A 132 5.10 -16.49 11.18
N ASP A 133 6.05 -16.36 10.27
CA ASP A 133 6.43 -17.41 9.34
C ASP A 133 6.99 -18.60 10.15
N GLU A 134 6.16 -19.60 10.37
CA GLU A 134 6.54 -20.88 10.99
C GLU A 134 7.26 -21.77 9.96
N ARG A 135 8.25 -21.22 9.25
CA ARG A 135 9.18 -21.98 8.39
C ARG A 135 10.62 -21.85 8.85
N ARG A 136 10.88 -22.27 10.09
CA ARG A 136 12.20 -22.82 10.46
C ARG A 136 12.07 -24.07 11.31
N SER A 137 11.76 -25.19 10.66
CA SER A 137 12.28 -26.50 11.07
C SER A 137 12.25 -27.48 9.90
N CYS A 138 13.09 -27.25 8.90
CA CYS A 138 13.54 -28.36 8.06
C CYS A 138 14.57 -29.16 8.86
N CYS A 139 14.07 -30.09 9.67
CA CYS A 139 14.85 -31.22 10.16
C CYS A 139 15.48 -31.95 8.96
N PHE A 140 16.80 -31.89 8.89
CA PHE A 140 17.63 -32.70 8.00
C PHE A 140 17.39 -34.19 8.34
N PRO A 141 16.90 -35.05 7.41
CA PRO A 141 16.85 -36.47 7.69
C PRO A 141 18.26 -37.05 7.55
N SER A 142 18.88 -37.35 8.69
CA SER A 142 20.16 -38.06 8.76
C SER A 142 19.96 -39.48 8.19
N ARG A 143 20.48 -39.72 6.98
CA ARG A 143 20.49 -41.05 6.34
C ARG A 143 21.33 -42.01 7.19
N LYS A 144 20.70 -42.90 7.97
CA LYS A 144 21.37 -44.10 8.49
C LYS A 144 21.60 -45.08 7.35
N ARG A 145 22.86 -45.38 7.04
CA ARG A 145 23.25 -46.50 6.17
C ARG A 145 22.90 -47.83 6.85
N PRO A 146 22.39 -48.85 6.12
CA PRO A 146 22.21 -50.17 6.70
C PRO A 146 23.55 -50.89 6.87
N ARG A 147 23.81 -51.43 8.06
CA ARG A 147 24.86 -52.43 8.29
C ARG A 147 24.42 -53.73 7.59
N ARG A 148 25.23 -54.23 6.67
CA ARG A 148 25.17 -55.63 6.21
C ARG A 148 25.54 -56.52 7.39
N GLN A 149 24.67 -57.46 7.74
CA GLN A 149 25.07 -58.64 8.52
C GLN A 149 25.60 -59.68 7.54
N LEU A 150 26.74 -60.26 7.89
CA LEU A 150 27.31 -61.51 7.39
C LEU A 150 27.31 -62.47 8.58
#